data_AF-A0A2G1W1V7-F1
#
_entry.id   AF-A0A2G1W1V7-F1
#
_cell.length_a   1.000
_cell.length_b   1.000
_cell.length_c   1.000
_cell.angle_alpha   90.00
_cell.angle_beta   90.00
_cell.angle_gamma   90.00
#
_symmetry.space_group_name_H-M   'P 1'
#
loop_
_entity.id
_entity.type
_entity.pdbx_description
1 polymer ?
#
loop_
_entity_poly.entity_id
_entity_poly.type
_entity_poly.pdbx_seq_one_letter_code
_entity_poly.pdbx_strand_id
1 'polypeptide(L)'
;MKSICALLTLVLCGFGSDTAIWADGDLTLRVVEESTGEPTIARMELTRQLPVTTRRTSRPKSVSVAPRRFLSSGPGFVLDEVAELSLQDGAYEFKLTRGPESRVLRGTFDVQRGSEDEHQLALPRMVRMRPEGWTSGDCLVPRSPESLPMRMTAEDLHAASVIRDPEVVGRGTEKPIPRRNAKNLFGEDEPIQTPEGWPTTPLWINSNVDCVGGLAFYRELADSDWNPVSSKDFASQELASLGWLASLPADSSSRVAIENPFAWLLPVWLASERIDGVFVLGDWLQLNESVTRVPEGRMLQPANRNDATQLGRDAEQIHWQLLEAGFRLAPMAGSGDDPGNSPVGYNRLYVAGRLQASSFDSREEAVAVSTMGDWWDAAWEGCSFATNGPLMRTNLDGRLPGHVFEINSAAVGEDQAVELTAEVILNVRDPVEYLEVIHNGRLHYGAKLDEFAKAGGRIPPLKIKESGWAAVRVVTLHEDHYRAVISSPWYFEVGGQPRITARSVAFFKEWLGETEQRLAKLPPDQLKKFVPYVRAARKFWAERAEIAGP
;
A
#
# COMPACT_ATOMS: atom_id res chain seq x y z
N MET A 1 20.05 23.51 -79.23
CA MET A 1 18.88 24.00 -79.98
C MET A 1 17.73 24.21 -79.02
N LYS A 2 16.98 25.31 -79.20
CA LYS A 2 15.89 25.81 -78.37
C LYS A 2 14.67 24.86 -78.36
N SER A 3 13.94 24.80 -77.24
CA SER A 3 12.46 24.91 -77.08
C SER A 3 12.03 24.13 -75.82
N ILE A 4 11.68 24.81 -74.73
CA ILE A 4 10.35 25.35 -74.37
C ILE A 4 9.28 24.26 -74.14
N CYS A 5 9.08 23.96 -72.85
CA CYS A 5 7.81 23.89 -72.10
C CYS A 5 6.52 23.45 -72.81
N ALA A 6 5.92 22.37 -72.29
CA ALA A 6 4.48 22.22 -72.17
C ALA A 6 4.14 21.70 -70.77
N LEU A 7 3.35 22.49 -70.05
CA LEU A 7 2.74 22.19 -68.76
C LEU A 7 1.68 21.11 -68.95
N LEU A 8 1.69 20.03 -68.17
CA LEU A 8 0.51 19.17 -68.02
C LEU A 8 0.31 18.79 -66.55
N THR A 9 -0.89 19.09 -66.09
CA THR A 9 -1.33 19.13 -64.70
C THR A 9 -1.52 17.73 -64.11
N LEU A 10 -1.17 17.64 -62.84
CA LEU A 10 -1.27 16.51 -61.92
C LEU A 10 -2.67 15.87 -61.84
N VAL A 11 -2.75 14.55 -62.03
CA VAL A 11 -3.73 13.67 -61.36
C VAL A 11 -2.97 12.43 -60.89
N LEU A 12 -2.51 12.44 -59.64
CA LEU A 12 -2.01 11.26 -58.95
C LEU A 12 -3.04 10.88 -57.90
N CYS A 13 -3.87 9.90 -58.24
CA CYS A 13 -4.71 9.20 -57.28
C CYS A 13 -3.82 8.64 -56.16
N GLY A 14 -4.04 9.12 -54.94
CA GLY A 14 -3.42 8.57 -53.75
C GLY A 14 -3.89 7.14 -53.52
N PHE A 15 -2.95 6.20 -53.51
CA PHE A 15 -3.11 4.94 -52.79
C PHE A 15 -2.53 5.14 -51.39
N GLY A 16 -3.30 5.81 -50.53
CA GLY A 16 -3.15 5.65 -49.08
C GLY A 16 -3.87 4.37 -48.71
N SER A 17 -3.15 3.27 -48.54
CA SER A 17 -3.73 2.09 -47.90
C SER A 17 -3.78 2.35 -46.39
N ASP A 18 -4.83 3.02 -45.93
CA ASP A 18 -5.27 2.92 -44.55
C ASP A 18 -5.72 1.47 -44.34
N THR A 19 -4.82 0.62 -43.84
CA THR A 19 -5.23 -0.68 -43.32
C THR A 19 -5.99 -0.44 -42.02
N ALA A 20 -7.30 -0.27 -42.16
CA ALA A 20 -8.24 -0.42 -41.08
C ALA A 20 -7.99 -1.78 -40.41
N ILE A 21 -7.56 -1.73 -39.16
CA ILE A 21 -7.43 -2.91 -38.31
C ILE A 21 -8.86 -3.28 -37.88
N TRP A 22 -9.49 -4.16 -38.65
CA TRP A 22 -10.80 -4.72 -38.29
C TRP A 22 -10.63 -5.72 -37.14
N ALA A 23 -11.41 -5.54 -36.06
CA ALA A 23 -11.63 -6.59 -35.06
C ALA A 23 -12.54 -7.65 -35.70
N ASP A 24 -12.24 -8.92 -35.49
CA ASP A 24 -12.75 -9.99 -36.36
C ASP A 24 -13.35 -11.16 -35.57
N GLY A 25 -13.39 -11.16 -34.23
CA GLY A 25 -14.14 -12.13 -33.41
C GLY A 25 -14.66 -11.49 -32.11
N ASP A 26 -15.84 -11.92 -31.64
CA ASP A 26 -16.52 -11.37 -30.46
C ASP A 26 -16.51 -12.38 -29.30
N LEU A 27 -16.00 -11.94 -28.16
CA LEU A 27 -15.85 -12.75 -26.95
C LEU A 27 -16.64 -12.12 -25.80
N THR A 28 -17.54 -12.88 -25.20
CA THR A 28 -18.23 -12.51 -23.96
C THR A 28 -17.55 -13.20 -22.78
N LEU A 29 -17.03 -12.42 -21.85
CA LEU A 29 -16.49 -12.91 -20.60
C LEU A 29 -17.47 -12.62 -19.47
N ARG A 30 -17.80 -13.62 -18.65
CA ARG A 30 -18.59 -13.47 -17.43
C ARG A 30 -17.77 -13.89 -16.23
N VAL A 31 -17.62 -13.03 -15.23
CA VAL A 31 -16.87 -13.33 -14.00
C VAL A 31 -17.84 -13.65 -12.86
N VAL A 32 -17.59 -14.76 -12.18
CA VAL A 32 -18.34 -15.17 -10.99
C VAL A 32 -17.40 -15.56 -9.85
N GLU A 33 -17.85 -15.47 -8.61
CA GLU A 33 -17.15 -16.12 -7.49
C GLU A 33 -17.38 -17.64 -7.54
N GLU A 34 -16.31 -18.45 -7.44
CA GLU A 34 -16.38 -19.91 -7.63
C GLU A 34 -17.29 -20.61 -6.61
N SER A 35 -17.25 -20.17 -5.35
CA SER A 35 -18.00 -20.80 -4.25
C SER A 35 -19.51 -20.53 -4.29
N THR A 36 -19.92 -19.34 -4.75
CA THR A 36 -21.32 -18.90 -4.69
C THR A 36 -21.98 -18.87 -6.06
N GLY A 37 -21.20 -18.74 -7.13
CA GLY A 37 -21.69 -18.57 -8.50
C GLY A 37 -22.21 -17.17 -8.80
N GLU A 38 -22.13 -16.21 -7.87
CA GLU A 38 -22.58 -14.86 -8.12
C GLU A 38 -21.66 -14.08 -9.06
N PRO A 39 -22.22 -13.20 -9.91
CA PRO A 39 -21.45 -12.21 -10.63
C PRO A 39 -20.55 -11.38 -9.71
N THR A 40 -19.31 -11.15 -10.11
CA THR A 40 -18.39 -10.28 -9.38
C THR A 40 -17.55 -9.41 -10.30
N ILE A 41 -17.09 -8.29 -9.77
CA ILE A 41 -16.12 -7.39 -10.39
C ILE A 41 -14.71 -7.83 -10.03
N ALA A 42 -13.80 -7.81 -11.00
CA ALA A 42 -12.40 -8.17 -10.81
C ALA A 42 -11.51 -7.37 -11.77
N ARG A 43 -10.21 -7.31 -11.49
CA ARG A 43 -9.22 -6.75 -12.42
C ARG A 43 -8.74 -7.84 -13.38
N MET A 44 -8.75 -7.53 -14.68
CA MET A 44 -8.25 -8.39 -15.74
C MET A 44 -7.01 -7.78 -16.40
N GLU A 45 -5.95 -8.57 -16.52
CA GLU A 45 -4.84 -8.34 -17.44
C GLU A 45 -5.07 -9.27 -18.64
N LEU A 46 -5.11 -8.74 -19.86
CA LEU A 46 -5.29 -9.51 -21.09
C LEU A 46 -4.14 -9.20 -22.05
N THR A 47 -3.54 -10.24 -22.60
CA THR A 47 -2.34 -10.12 -23.45
C THR A 47 -2.50 -10.97 -24.70
N ARG A 48 -2.24 -10.40 -25.87
CA ARG A 48 -2.21 -11.14 -27.15
C ARG A 48 -0.79 -11.57 -27.47
N GLN A 49 -0.61 -12.83 -27.86
CA GLN A 49 0.65 -13.35 -28.36
C GLN A 49 0.79 -13.00 -29.85
N LEU A 50 1.88 -12.31 -30.22
CA LEU A 50 2.13 -11.99 -31.63
C LEU A 50 2.83 -13.15 -32.34
N PRO A 51 2.50 -13.41 -33.63
CA PRO A 51 3.21 -14.40 -34.42
C PRO A 51 4.72 -14.11 -34.44
N VAL A 52 5.53 -15.14 -34.20
CA VAL A 52 6.98 -15.04 -34.32
C VAL A 52 7.32 -14.81 -35.79
N THR A 53 7.70 -13.58 -36.15
CA THR A 53 8.26 -13.32 -37.48
C THR A 53 9.61 -14.05 -37.59
N THR A 54 9.91 -14.59 -38.76
CA THR A 54 10.92 -15.64 -39.06
C THR A 54 12.39 -15.34 -38.71
N ARG A 55 12.70 -14.31 -37.90
CA ARG A 55 14.02 -14.16 -37.28
C ARG A 55 14.09 -14.91 -35.97
N ARG A 56 14.85 -16.01 -36.02
CA ARG A 56 15.06 -17.05 -35.02
C ARG A 56 15.72 -16.62 -33.68
N THR A 57 15.70 -15.33 -33.32
CA THR A 57 16.40 -14.80 -32.14
C THR A 57 15.61 -13.80 -31.28
N SER A 58 14.35 -13.48 -31.60
CA SER A 58 13.54 -12.61 -30.72
C SER A 58 12.55 -13.43 -29.90
N ARG A 59 12.53 -13.24 -28.57
CA ARG A 59 11.45 -13.71 -27.69
C ARG A 59 10.08 -13.37 -28.33
N PRO A 60 9.07 -14.26 -28.24
CA PRO A 60 7.73 -13.93 -28.73
C PRO A 60 7.28 -12.60 -28.13
N LYS A 61 6.87 -11.67 -29.00
CA LYS A 61 6.38 -10.37 -28.57
C LYS A 61 4.93 -10.54 -28.17
N SER A 62 4.55 -10.00 -27.02
CA SER A 62 3.18 -9.93 -26.58
C SER A 62 2.73 -8.48 -26.47
N VAL A 63 1.42 -8.23 -26.54
CA VAL A 63 0.84 -6.89 -26.45
C VAL A 63 -0.35 -6.93 -25.50
N SER A 64 -0.36 -6.04 -24.51
CA SER A 64 -1.52 -5.85 -23.63
C SER A 64 -2.72 -5.38 -24.43
N VAL A 65 -3.87 -5.98 -24.18
CA VAL A 65 -5.14 -5.69 -24.84
C VAL A 65 -6.16 -5.26 -23.80
N ALA A 66 -6.87 -4.19 -24.11
CA ALA A 66 -8.01 -3.72 -23.34
C ALA A 66 -9.17 -3.41 -24.31
N PRO A 67 -10.43 -3.54 -23.87
CA PRO A 67 -11.57 -3.12 -24.68
C PRO A 67 -11.49 -1.63 -25.03
N ARG A 68 -12.22 -1.16 -26.06
CA ARG A 68 -12.19 0.29 -26.42
C ARG A 68 -12.70 1.21 -25.31
N ARG A 69 -13.56 0.69 -24.44
CA ARG A 69 -14.25 1.38 -23.35
C ARG A 69 -13.99 0.61 -22.08
N PHE A 70 -12.92 0.97 -21.38
CA PHE A 70 -12.45 0.27 -20.19
C PHE A 70 -12.09 1.25 -19.10
N LEU A 71 -12.13 0.77 -17.86
CA LEU A 71 -11.61 1.49 -16.71
C LEU A 71 -10.24 0.91 -16.38
N SER A 72 -9.20 1.72 -16.45
CA SER A 72 -7.83 1.28 -16.15
C SER A 72 -7.64 1.05 -14.65
N SER A 73 -6.95 -0.03 -14.28
CA SER A 73 -6.55 -0.30 -12.90
C SER A 73 -5.20 -1.00 -12.88
N GLY A 74 -4.14 -0.27 -12.52
CA GLY A 74 -2.76 -0.77 -12.59
C GLY A 74 -2.44 -1.36 -13.97
N PRO A 75 -1.87 -2.59 -14.04
CA PRO A 75 -1.46 -3.20 -15.31
C PRO A 75 -2.61 -3.73 -16.17
N GLY A 76 -3.86 -3.61 -15.71
CA GLY A 76 -5.03 -4.18 -16.36
C GLY A 76 -6.21 -3.22 -16.37
N PHE A 77 -7.40 -3.78 -16.50
CA PHE A 77 -8.66 -3.04 -16.50
C PHE A 77 -9.69 -3.71 -15.60
N VAL A 78 -10.68 -2.94 -15.14
CA VAL A 78 -11.81 -3.49 -14.38
C VAL A 78 -12.75 -4.22 -15.32
N LEU A 79 -12.97 -5.50 -15.05
CA LEU A 79 -14.02 -6.32 -15.64
C LEU A 79 -15.22 -6.29 -14.69
N ASP A 80 -16.26 -5.59 -15.11
CA ASP A 80 -17.48 -5.34 -14.35
C ASP A 80 -18.52 -6.42 -14.64
N GLU A 81 -18.39 -7.58 -13.98
CA GLU A 81 -19.24 -8.78 -14.11
C GLU A 81 -19.24 -9.45 -15.49
N VAL A 82 -19.46 -8.68 -16.56
CA VAL A 82 -19.48 -9.11 -17.95
C VAL A 82 -18.69 -8.12 -18.82
N ALA A 83 -17.90 -8.63 -19.75
CA ALA A 83 -17.24 -7.82 -20.78
C ALA A 83 -17.44 -8.42 -22.17
N GLU A 84 -17.88 -7.59 -23.10
CA GLU A 84 -17.92 -7.88 -24.53
C GLU A 84 -16.63 -7.35 -25.18
N LEU A 85 -15.81 -8.24 -25.73
CA LEU A 85 -14.52 -7.94 -26.31
C LEU A 85 -14.51 -8.30 -27.80
N SER A 86 -14.41 -7.29 -28.66
CA SER A 86 -14.08 -7.51 -30.07
C SER A 86 -12.56 -7.59 -30.23
N LEU A 87 -12.06 -8.81 -30.45
CA LEU A 87 -10.64 -9.15 -30.47
C LEU A 87 -10.17 -9.49 -31.89
N GLN A 88 -8.84 -9.49 -32.08
CA GLN A 88 -8.24 -9.95 -33.34
C GLN A 88 -8.03 -11.44 -33.26
N ASP A 89 -8.03 -12.10 -34.42
CA ASP A 89 -7.66 -13.52 -34.54
C ASP A 89 -6.28 -13.80 -33.89
N GLY A 90 -6.20 -14.87 -33.10
CA GLY A 90 -4.95 -15.34 -32.49
C GLY A 90 -5.06 -15.76 -31.02
N ALA A 91 -3.90 -16.08 -30.44
CA ALA A 91 -3.79 -16.60 -29.08
C ALA A 91 -3.70 -15.49 -28.03
N TYR A 92 -4.46 -15.67 -26.95
CA TYR A 92 -4.54 -14.76 -25.81
C TYR A 92 -4.21 -15.47 -24.50
N GLU A 93 -3.63 -14.72 -23.58
CA GLU A 93 -3.44 -15.09 -22.19
C GLU A 93 -4.14 -14.05 -21.31
N PHE A 94 -4.81 -14.52 -20.26
CA PHE A 94 -5.41 -13.65 -19.27
C PHE A 94 -4.99 -13.98 -17.85
N LYS A 95 -5.04 -12.95 -17.00
CA LYS A 95 -4.90 -13.03 -15.55
C LYS A 95 -6.03 -12.23 -14.92
N LEU A 96 -6.83 -12.89 -14.08
CA LEU A 96 -7.95 -12.30 -13.36
C LEU A 96 -7.65 -12.31 -11.86
N THR A 97 -7.86 -11.18 -11.19
CA THR A 97 -7.54 -11.00 -9.76
C THR A 97 -8.62 -10.14 -9.09
N ARG A 98 -8.97 -10.48 -7.85
CA ARG A 98 -9.85 -9.68 -6.97
C ARG A 98 -9.23 -9.58 -5.58
N GLY A 99 -8.25 -8.69 -5.43
CA GLY A 99 -7.49 -8.51 -4.20
C GLY A 99 -6.63 -9.73 -3.79
N PRO A 100 -6.04 -9.70 -2.58
CA PRO A 100 -5.27 -10.80 -2.00
C PRO A 100 -6.15 -11.90 -1.39
N GLU A 101 -7.44 -11.64 -1.18
CA GLU A 101 -8.41 -12.60 -0.61
C GLU A 101 -8.82 -13.70 -1.60
N SER A 102 -8.53 -13.51 -2.90
CA SER A 102 -8.82 -14.46 -3.98
C SER A 102 -7.55 -15.02 -4.60
N ARG A 103 -7.63 -16.23 -5.18
CA ARG A 103 -6.55 -16.74 -6.03
C ARG A 103 -6.52 -15.98 -7.35
N VAL A 104 -5.34 -15.97 -7.98
CA VAL A 104 -5.18 -15.44 -9.34
C VAL A 104 -5.64 -16.53 -10.32
N LEU A 105 -6.71 -16.27 -11.07
CA LEU A 105 -7.14 -17.14 -12.16
C LEU A 105 -6.34 -16.80 -13.42
N ARG A 106 -5.71 -17.79 -14.04
CA ARG A 106 -4.94 -17.66 -15.27
C ARG A 106 -5.48 -18.62 -16.31
N GLY A 107 -5.43 -18.22 -17.58
CA GLY A 107 -5.81 -19.09 -18.66
C GLY A 107 -5.42 -18.54 -20.02
N THR A 108 -5.65 -19.35 -21.04
CA THR A 108 -5.39 -19.03 -22.43
C THR A 108 -6.60 -19.38 -23.27
N PHE A 109 -6.83 -18.63 -24.35
CA PHE A 109 -7.85 -18.93 -25.34
C PHE A 109 -7.40 -18.44 -26.72
N ASP A 110 -7.97 -19.03 -27.76
CA ASP A 110 -7.73 -18.63 -29.15
C ASP A 110 -9.00 -17.98 -29.69
N VAL A 111 -8.87 -16.79 -30.26
CA VAL A 111 -9.97 -16.11 -30.96
C VAL A 111 -9.85 -16.46 -32.43
N GLN A 112 -10.91 -16.98 -33.03
CA GLN A 112 -10.99 -17.22 -34.46
C GLN A 112 -11.77 -16.12 -35.16
N ARG A 113 -11.41 -15.83 -36.40
CA ARG A 113 -12.20 -14.91 -37.23
C ARG A 113 -13.65 -15.39 -37.37
N GLY A 114 -14.58 -14.53 -36.98
CA GLY A 114 -16.02 -14.71 -37.02
C GLY A 114 -16.57 -15.55 -35.87
N SER A 115 -15.76 -15.89 -34.85
CA SER A 115 -16.26 -16.61 -33.69
C SER A 115 -17.05 -15.70 -32.76
N GLU A 116 -18.09 -16.27 -32.16
CA GLU A 116 -18.86 -15.72 -31.05
C GLU A 116 -18.72 -16.72 -29.89
N ASP A 117 -17.89 -16.37 -28.91
CA ASP A 117 -17.57 -17.26 -27.81
C ASP A 117 -18.04 -16.65 -26.48
N GLU A 118 -18.53 -17.50 -25.56
CA GLU A 118 -18.86 -17.10 -24.18
C GLU A 118 -18.04 -17.94 -23.20
N HIS A 119 -17.34 -17.26 -22.28
CA HIS A 119 -16.56 -17.90 -21.23
C HIS A 119 -16.98 -17.39 -19.86
N GLN A 120 -17.35 -18.34 -18.99
CA GLN A 120 -17.53 -18.07 -17.57
C GLN A 120 -16.21 -18.31 -16.81
N LEU A 121 -15.73 -17.27 -16.14
CA LEU A 121 -14.51 -17.24 -15.34
C LEU A 121 -14.89 -17.33 -13.86
N ALA A 122 -14.70 -18.50 -13.26
CA ALA A 122 -14.96 -18.74 -11.84
C ALA A 122 -13.72 -18.39 -10.99
N LEU A 123 -13.81 -17.35 -10.16
CA LEU A 123 -12.70 -16.85 -9.36
C LEU A 123 -12.68 -17.52 -7.96
N PRO A 124 -11.60 -18.24 -7.58
CA PRO A 124 -11.54 -18.91 -6.29
C PRO A 124 -11.31 -17.96 -5.12
N ARG A 125 -12.17 -18.01 -4.10
CA ARG A 125 -12.02 -17.31 -2.82
C ARG A 125 -11.11 -18.10 -1.87
N MET A 126 -10.10 -17.47 -1.26
CA MET A 126 -9.25 -18.12 -0.25
C MET A 126 -9.68 -17.85 1.18
N VAL A 127 -10.14 -16.63 1.46
CA VAL A 127 -10.53 -16.15 2.79
C VAL A 127 -11.49 -14.98 2.65
N ARG A 128 -12.38 -14.77 3.62
CA ARG A 128 -13.16 -13.53 3.76
C ARG A 128 -12.72 -12.81 5.03
N MET A 129 -11.91 -11.76 4.88
CA MET A 129 -11.29 -11.10 6.05
C MET A 129 -12.30 -10.29 6.87
N ARG A 130 -13.27 -9.64 6.21
CA ARG A 130 -14.24 -8.78 6.88
C ARG A 130 -15.16 -9.56 7.84
N PRO A 131 -15.74 -10.72 7.48
CA PRO A 131 -16.42 -11.60 8.44
C PRO A 131 -15.54 -12.09 9.60
N GLU A 132 -14.22 -12.20 9.39
CA GLU A 132 -13.25 -12.49 10.46
C GLU A 132 -12.84 -11.25 11.28
N GLY A 133 -13.49 -10.10 11.04
CA GLY A 133 -13.31 -8.87 11.80
C GLY A 133 -12.35 -7.85 11.20
N TRP A 134 -11.77 -8.11 10.03
CA TRP A 134 -10.73 -7.28 9.44
C TRP A 134 -11.20 -6.52 8.20
N THR A 135 -11.16 -5.20 8.26
CA THR A 135 -11.58 -4.30 7.17
C THR A 135 -10.36 -3.76 6.43
N SER A 136 -10.29 -4.03 5.12
CA SER A 136 -9.18 -3.59 4.26
C SER A 136 -9.25 -2.12 3.88
N GLY A 137 -8.11 -1.44 3.78
CA GLY A 137 -8.04 -0.09 3.26
C GLY A 137 -6.69 0.31 2.69
N ASP A 138 -6.70 1.29 1.79
CA ASP A 138 -5.51 1.92 1.24
C ASP A 138 -5.33 3.30 1.88
N CYS A 139 -4.24 3.47 2.64
CA CYS A 139 -4.01 4.66 3.43
C CYS A 139 -3.65 5.89 2.59
N LEU A 140 -3.25 5.73 1.32
CA LEU A 140 -2.94 6.85 0.44
C LEU A 140 -3.03 6.44 -1.02
N VAL A 141 -3.98 7.02 -1.73
CA VAL A 141 -4.28 6.76 -3.13
C VAL A 141 -4.04 8.03 -3.95
N PRO A 142 -3.25 7.96 -5.03
CA PRO A 142 -3.06 9.07 -5.92
C PRO A 142 -4.33 9.35 -6.72
N ARG A 143 -4.51 10.60 -7.14
CA ARG A 143 -5.67 10.97 -7.97
C ARG A 143 -5.64 10.25 -9.31
N SER A 144 -6.83 9.90 -9.79
CA SER A 144 -7.03 9.26 -11.09
C SER A 144 -8.30 9.79 -11.75
N PRO A 145 -8.33 9.90 -13.10
CA PRO A 145 -9.56 10.17 -13.84
C PRO A 145 -10.49 8.95 -13.93
N GLU A 146 -10.02 7.78 -13.52
CA GLU A 146 -10.77 6.52 -13.53
C GLU A 146 -11.56 6.36 -12.22
N SER A 147 -12.76 5.75 -12.27
CA SER A 147 -13.64 5.63 -11.09
C SER A 147 -12.95 4.85 -9.96
N LEU A 148 -12.72 5.52 -8.84
CA LEU A 148 -12.08 4.90 -7.68
C LEU A 148 -12.96 3.80 -7.09
N PRO A 149 -14.28 4.00 -6.89
CA PRO A 149 -15.15 2.94 -6.42
C PRO A 149 -15.04 1.62 -7.18
N MET A 150 -15.01 1.68 -8.50
CA MET A 150 -14.89 0.49 -9.35
C MET A 150 -13.52 -0.18 -9.20
N ARG A 151 -12.44 0.61 -9.10
CA ARG A 151 -11.09 0.09 -8.85
C ARG A 151 -10.99 -0.58 -7.48
N MET A 152 -11.63 -0.01 -6.47
CA MET A 152 -11.70 -0.58 -5.12
C MET A 152 -12.47 -1.90 -5.11
N THR A 153 -13.66 -1.95 -5.73
CA THR A 153 -14.47 -3.17 -5.83
C THR A 153 -13.72 -4.29 -6.58
N ALA A 154 -13.01 -3.94 -7.66
CA ALA A 154 -12.19 -4.89 -8.42
C ALA A 154 -11.02 -5.49 -7.60
N GLU A 155 -10.65 -4.86 -6.49
CA GLU A 155 -9.54 -5.25 -5.61
C GLU A 155 -10.00 -5.68 -4.20
N ASP A 156 -11.30 -5.83 -3.98
CA ASP A 156 -11.92 -6.14 -2.68
C ASP A 156 -11.47 -5.20 -1.55
N LEU A 157 -11.48 -3.90 -1.86
CA LEU A 157 -11.00 -2.85 -0.96
C LEU A 157 -12.18 -2.09 -0.33
N HIS A 158 -12.19 -1.97 1.00
CA HIS A 158 -13.31 -1.34 1.72
C HIS A 158 -13.09 0.16 1.95
N ALA A 159 -11.87 0.58 2.28
CA ALA A 159 -11.53 1.98 2.56
C ALA A 159 -10.42 2.50 1.63
N ALA A 160 -10.46 3.76 1.27
CA ALA A 160 -9.36 4.42 0.57
C ALA A 160 -9.27 5.89 0.99
N SER A 161 -8.06 6.40 1.11
CA SER A 161 -7.82 7.83 1.34
C SER A 161 -7.06 8.45 0.18
N VAL A 162 -7.68 9.43 -0.45
CA VAL A 162 -7.25 10.00 -1.73
C VAL A 162 -6.69 11.39 -1.50
N ILE A 163 -5.62 11.70 -2.22
CA ILE A 163 -5.03 13.04 -2.23
C ILE A 163 -6.09 14.08 -2.60
N ARG A 164 -6.24 15.11 -1.78
CA ARG A 164 -7.20 16.20 -1.95
C ARG A 164 -6.91 16.98 -3.23
N ASP A 165 -7.96 17.49 -3.85
CA ASP A 165 -7.86 18.42 -4.98
C ASP A 165 -8.78 19.63 -4.71
N PRO A 166 -8.20 20.80 -4.39
CA PRO A 166 -8.96 22.02 -4.13
C PRO A 166 -9.76 22.53 -5.34
N GLU A 167 -9.32 22.23 -6.57
CA GLU A 167 -9.96 22.71 -7.81
C GLU A 167 -11.16 21.85 -8.23
N VAL A 168 -11.28 20.65 -7.68
CA VAL A 168 -12.26 19.62 -8.04
C VAL A 168 -13.28 19.33 -6.93
N VAL A 169 -13.19 20.01 -5.78
CA VAL A 169 -14.16 19.86 -4.68
C VAL A 169 -15.60 19.96 -5.20
N GLY A 170 -16.37 18.87 -5.07
CA GLY A 170 -17.77 18.78 -5.52
C GLY A 170 -17.98 18.37 -6.98
N ARG A 171 -16.94 18.02 -7.76
CA ARG A 171 -17.07 17.45 -9.10
C ARG A 171 -16.47 16.05 -9.14
N GLY A 172 -17.31 15.02 -9.32
CA GLY A 172 -16.83 13.68 -9.62
C GLY A 172 -16.05 13.70 -10.94
N THR A 173 -14.72 13.62 -10.89
CA THR A 173 -13.85 13.53 -12.07
C THR A 173 -13.79 12.12 -12.66
N GLU A 174 -14.54 11.20 -12.07
CA GLU A 174 -14.61 9.81 -12.50
C GLU A 174 -15.35 9.74 -13.83
N LYS A 175 -14.67 9.23 -14.87
CA LYS A 175 -15.35 8.90 -16.12
C LYS A 175 -16.47 7.88 -15.81
N PRO A 176 -17.74 8.15 -16.17
CA PRO A 176 -18.80 7.16 -16.06
C PRO A 176 -18.57 6.01 -17.03
N ILE A 177 -19.07 4.83 -16.66
CA ILE A 177 -18.98 3.61 -17.47
C ILE A 177 -19.69 3.85 -18.80
N PRO A 178 -19.10 3.46 -19.94
CA PRO A 178 -19.79 3.45 -21.22
C PRO A 178 -20.83 2.32 -21.32
N ARG A 179 -21.92 2.37 -20.53
CA ARG A 179 -23.23 1.66 -20.65
C ARG A 179 -24.02 1.61 -19.32
N ARG A 180 -23.39 1.83 -18.16
CA ARG A 180 -24.08 2.12 -16.89
C ARG A 180 -24.26 3.64 -16.80
N ASN A 181 -25.50 4.13 -16.83
CA ASN A 181 -25.79 5.56 -16.62
C ASN A 181 -25.11 6.01 -15.32
N ALA A 182 -24.50 7.20 -15.31
CA ALA A 182 -23.94 7.80 -14.10
C ALA A 182 -24.94 7.88 -12.93
N LYS A 183 -26.25 7.94 -13.24
CA LYS A 183 -27.36 7.87 -12.27
C LYS A 183 -27.53 6.50 -11.58
N ASN A 184 -26.96 5.43 -12.15
CA ASN A 184 -27.01 4.08 -11.60
C ASN A 184 -25.70 3.68 -10.90
N LEU A 185 -24.64 4.51 -10.97
CA LEU A 185 -23.44 4.34 -10.14
C LEU A 185 -23.70 4.71 -8.67
N PHE A 186 -24.64 5.64 -8.47
CA PHE A 186 -25.18 6.05 -7.17
C PHE A 186 -26.69 6.24 -7.33
N GLY A 187 -27.42 5.12 -7.48
CA GLY A 187 -28.86 5.17 -7.29
C GLY A 187 -29.12 5.68 -5.87
N GLU A 188 -30.08 6.57 -5.69
CA GLU A 188 -30.61 6.87 -4.36
C GLU A 188 -31.10 5.53 -3.78
N ASP A 189 -30.34 4.99 -2.82
CA ASP A 189 -30.73 3.96 -1.85
C ASP A 189 -30.59 2.45 -2.15
N GLU A 190 -29.90 1.97 -3.19
CA GLU A 190 -29.59 0.51 -3.29
C GLU A 190 -28.08 0.18 -3.47
N PRO A 191 -27.39 -0.30 -2.42
CA PRO A 191 -26.02 -0.82 -2.54
C PRO A 191 -26.01 -2.13 -3.35
N ILE A 192 -24.89 -2.44 -4.03
CA ILE A 192 -24.65 -3.77 -4.62
C ILE A 192 -24.61 -4.78 -3.46
N GLN A 193 -25.72 -5.49 -3.26
CA GLN A 193 -25.84 -6.52 -2.24
C GLN A 193 -25.14 -7.78 -2.74
N THR A 194 -24.10 -8.23 -2.04
CA THR A 194 -23.76 -9.66 -2.08
C THR A 194 -24.80 -10.42 -1.25
N PRO A 195 -25.09 -11.69 -1.55
CA PRO A 195 -26.14 -12.44 -0.86
C PRO A 195 -25.84 -12.76 0.61
N GLU A 196 -24.64 -12.42 1.10
CA GLU A 196 -24.33 -12.44 2.53
C GLU A 196 -24.78 -11.14 3.25
N GLY A 197 -25.46 -10.22 2.55
CA GLY A 197 -26.04 -9.00 3.13
C GLY A 197 -25.03 -7.87 3.39
N TRP A 198 -23.78 -8.03 2.97
CA TRP A 198 -22.71 -7.05 3.14
C TRP A 198 -22.28 -6.49 1.79
N PRO A 199 -22.21 -5.15 1.62
CA PRO A 199 -21.80 -4.60 0.34
C PRO A 199 -20.30 -4.86 0.10
N THR A 200 -19.97 -5.43 -1.05
CA THR A 200 -18.60 -5.44 -1.60
C THR A 200 -18.28 -4.14 -2.34
N THR A 201 -19.13 -3.12 -2.22
CA THR A 201 -18.79 -1.77 -2.67
C THR A 201 -17.69 -1.22 -1.77
N PRO A 202 -16.83 -0.31 -2.26
CA PRO A 202 -16.08 0.54 -1.35
C PRO A 202 -17.04 1.10 -0.29
N LEU A 203 -16.70 0.91 0.98
CA LEU A 203 -17.49 1.45 2.07
C LEU A 203 -17.21 2.93 2.23
N TRP A 204 -15.93 3.31 2.19
CA TRP A 204 -15.50 4.64 2.56
C TRP A 204 -14.38 5.17 1.66
N ILE A 205 -14.58 6.38 1.14
CA ILE A 205 -13.56 7.14 0.42
C ILE A 205 -13.37 8.45 1.17
N ASN A 206 -12.17 8.64 1.74
CA ASN A 206 -11.74 9.92 2.27
C ASN A 206 -11.01 10.70 1.16
N SER A 207 -11.35 11.97 0.95
CA SER A 207 -10.66 12.84 -0.03
C SER A 207 -9.94 14.02 0.62
N ASN A 208 -9.65 13.92 1.92
CA ASN A 208 -9.10 15.00 2.74
C ASN A 208 -7.64 14.75 3.16
N VAL A 209 -6.85 14.11 2.28
CA VAL A 209 -5.42 13.90 2.53
C VAL A 209 -4.60 14.88 1.72
N ASP A 210 -3.76 15.70 2.36
CA ASP A 210 -2.78 16.51 1.64
C ASP A 210 -1.40 15.85 1.73
N CYS A 211 -0.64 15.84 0.63
CA CYS A 211 0.74 15.33 0.61
C CYS A 211 1.73 16.46 0.33
N VAL A 212 2.81 16.53 1.10
CA VAL A 212 3.87 17.52 0.90
C VAL A 212 5.23 16.97 1.35
N GLY A 213 6.18 16.92 0.40
CA GLY A 213 7.57 16.60 0.69
C GLY A 213 7.82 15.25 1.38
N GLY A 214 6.98 14.24 1.15
CA GLY A 214 7.09 12.90 1.77
C GLY A 214 6.30 12.73 3.08
N LEU A 215 5.44 13.69 3.43
CA LEU A 215 4.47 13.59 4.52
C LEU A 215 3.04 13.57 3.96
N ALA A 216 2.17 12.79 4.60
CA ALA A 216 0.74 12.78 4.36
C ALA A 216 0.00 13.35 5.59
N PHE A 217 -0.89 14.32 5.37
CA PHE A 217 -1.69 14.99 6.38
C PHE A 217 -3.15 14.55 6.22
N TYR A 218 -3.64 13.76 7.17
CA TYR A 218 -5.01 13.27 7.24
C TYR A 218 -5.86 14.28 8.00
N ARG A 219 -6.63 15.07 7.26
CA ARG A 219 -7.40 16.16 7.83
C ARG A 219 -8.74 15.65 8.32
N GLU A 220 -9.02 15.91 9.58
CA GLU A 220 -10.36 15.73 10.11
C GLU A 220 -11.25 16.92 9.74
N LEU A 221 -12.54 16.65 9.52
CA LEU A 221 -13.52 17.69 9.20
C LEU A 221 -13.66 18.72 10.34
N ALA A 222 -13.35 18.30 11.58
CA ALA A 222 -13.35 19.17 12.76
C ALA A 222 -12.22 20.22 12.76
N ASP A 223 -11.12 19.97 12.05
CA ASP A 223 -9.99 20.88 11.89
C ASP A 223 -10.15 21.81 10.66
N SER A 224 -11.37 22.30 10.41
CA SER A 224 -11.71 23.10 9.22
C SER A 224 -10.88 24.37 9.07
N ASP A 225 -10.30 24.86 10.16
CA ASP A 225 -9.68 26.17 10.25
C ASP A 225 -8.16 26.15 9.96
N TRP A 226 -7.52 24.97 9.94
CA TRP A 226 -6.10 24.88 9.62
C TRP A 226 -5.88 25.00 8.10
N ASN A 227 -5.61 26.20 7.60
CA ASN A 227 -5.30 26.40 6.19
C ASN A 227 -3.81 26.69 5.99
N PRO A 228 -2.96 25.67 5.73
CA PRO A 228 -1.53 25.90 5.58
C PRO A 228 -1.24 26.75 4.34
N VAL A 229 -0.12 27.49 4.39
CA VAL A 229 0.38 28.25 3.23
C VAL A 229 0.59 27.30 2.06
N SER A 230 0.22 27.72 0.84
CA SER A 230 0.41 26.92 -0.37
C SER A 230 1.83 26.38 -0.47
N SER A 231 1.99 25.08 -0.74
CA SER A 231 3.32 24.46 -0.87
C SER A 231 4.14 25.10 -2.00
N LYS A 232 3.49 25.72 -2.99
CA LYS A 232 4.11 26.46 -4.09
C LYS A 232 4.79 27.76 -3.66
N ASP A 233 4.42 28.30 -2.49
CA ASP A 233 5.00 29.55 -1.96
C ASP A 233 6.31 29.30 -1.21
N PHE A 234 6.66 28.03 -0.99
CA PHE A 234 7.94 27.62 -0.42
C PHE A 234 9.00 27.40 -1.50
N ALA A 235 10.27 27.56 -1.13
CA ALA A 235 11.38 27.37 -2.07
C ALA A 235 11.63 25.89 -2.43
N SER A 236 11.09 24.95 -1.64
CA SER A 236 11.14 23.51 -1.90
C SER A 236 10.00 22.79 -1.17
N GLN A 237 9.66 21.58 -1.63
CA GLN A 237 8.69 20.70 -0.95
C GLN A 237 9.15 20.31 0.46
N GLU A 238 10.46 20.13 0.65
CA GLU A 238 11.07 19.91 1.96
C GLU A 238 10.78 21.07 2.93
N LEU A 239 10.94 22.33 2.51
CA LEU A 239 10.59 23.48 3.36
C LEU A 239 9.09 23.61 3.60
N ALA A 240 8.27 23.27 2.60
CA ALA A 240 6.82 23.25 2.74
C ALA A 240 6.40 22.24 3.82
N SER A 241 6.98 21.03 3.81
CA SER A 241 6.68 20.00 4.82
C SER A 241 6.97 20.48 6.25
N LEU A 242 8.11 21.17 6.46
CA LEU A 242 8.50 21.73 7.75
C LEU A 242 7.58 22.88 8.18
N GLY A 243 7.25 23.77 7.24
CA GLY A 243 6.35 24.89 7.49
C GLY A 243 4.94 24.44 7.83
N TRP A 244 4.44 23.41 7.14
CA TRP A 244 3.12 22.83 7.40
C TRP A 244 3.07 22.18 8.78
N LEU A 245 4.03 21.31 9.10
CA LEU A 245 4.16 20.72 10.44
C LEU A 245 4.20 21.78 11.55
N ALA A 246 4.99 22.85 11.36
CA ALA A 246 5.10 23.92 12.34
C ALA A 246 3.84 24.80 12.46
N SER A 247 2.98 24.79 11.45
CA SER A 247 1.72 25.54 11.44
C SER A 247 0.54 24.76 12.02
N LEU A 248 0.70 23.46 12.29
CA LEU A 248 -0.37 22.65 12.88
C LEU A 248 -0.75 23.20 14.27
N PRO A 249 -2.05 23.40 14.55
CA PRO A 249 -2.52 23.76 15.87
C PRO A 249 -2.06 22.77 16.94
N ALA A 250 -1.91 23.24 18.17
CA ALA A 250 -1.47 22.37 19.27
C ALA A 250 -2.47 21.24 19.56
N ASP A 251 -3.74 21.54 19.41
CA ASP A 251 -4.93 20.72 19.64
C ASP A 251 -5.53 20.14 18.34
N SER A 252 -4.78 20.16 17.24
CA SER A 252 -5.21 19.61 15.96
C SER A 252 -5.56 18.12 16.12
N SER A 253 -6.73 17.74 15.60
CA SER A 253 -7.14 16.35 15.45
C SER A 253 -6.57 15.68 14.19
N SER A 254 -5.99 16.46 13.28
CA SER A 254 -5.32 15.99 12.07
C SER A 254 -4.12 15.11 12.41
N ARG A 255 -4.01 13.99 11.70
CA ARG A 255 -2.93 13.01 11.88
C ARG A 255 -1.90 13.16 10.76
N VAL A 256 -0.63 12.93 11.06
CA VAL A 256 0.46 13.04 10.08
C VAL A 256 1.23 11.74 9.99
N ALA A 257 1.35 11.21 8.78
CA ALA A 257 2.20 10.04 8.52
C ALA A 257 3.40 10.42 7.65
N ILE A 258 4.53 9.75 7.91
CA ILE A 258 5.67 9.72 6.99
C ILE A 258 5.31 8.76 5.85
N GLU A 259 5.03 9.33 4.69
CA GLU A 259 4.78 8.57 3.47
C GLU A 259 6.10 8.02 2.92
N ASN A 260 7.15 8.86 2.88
CA ASN A 260 8.47 8.46 2.39
C ASN A 260 9.44 8.24 3.56
N PRO A 261 9.65 6.99 4.02
CA PRO A 261 10.56 6.69 5.12
C PRO A 261 12.03 6.94 4.77
N PHE A 262 12.37 7.16 3.50
CA PHE A 262 13.74 7.41 3.03
C PHE A 262 14.07 8.91 2.99
N ALA A 263 13.16 9.81 3.38
CA ALA A 263 13.38 11.24 3.26
C ALA A 263 14.56 11.76 4.11
N TRP A 264 15.35 12.68 3.57
CA TRP A 264 16.45 13.31 4.31
C TRP A 264 15.98 14.04 5.58
N LEU A 265 14.77 14.60 5.54
CA LEU A 265 14.20 15.33 6.66
C LEU A 265 13.58 14.44 7.74
N LEU A 266 13.61 13.11 7.59
CA LEU A 266 13.06 12.18 8.57
C LEU A 266 13.44 12.50 10.03
N PRO A 267 14.73 12.65 10.41
CA PRO A 267 15.10 13.00 11.79
C PRO A 267 14.62 14.38 12.23
N VAL A 268 14.33 15.30 11.30
CA VAL A 268 13.80 16.64 11.61
C VAL A 268 12.29 16.57 11.85
N TRP A 269 11.55 15.81 11.04
CA TRP A 269 10.12 15.58 11.24
C TRP A 269 9.83 14.86 12.55
N LEU A 270 10.60 13.83 12.87
CA LEU A 270 10.47 13.09 14.13
C LEU A 270 10.65 13.99 15.36
N ALA A 271 11.58 14.95 15.29
CA ALA A 271 11.82 15.91 16.36
C ALA A 271 10.71 16.97 16.52
N SER A 272 9.74 17.02 15.60
CA SER A 272 8.55 17.86 15.79
C SER A 272 7.56 17.25 16.80
N GLU A 273 7.66 15.95 17.06
CA GLU A 273 6.71 15.19 17.89
C GLU A 273 5.25 15.27 17.40
N ARG A 274 5.05 15.57 16.10
CA ARG A 274 3.74 15.67 15.42
C ARG A 274 3.47 14.53 14.44
N ILE A 275 4.25 13.46 14.47
CA ILE A 275 4.12 12.32 13.55
C ILE A 275 3.38 11.19 14.26
N ASP A 276 2.34 10.67 13.63
CA ASP A 276 1.45 9.62 14.14
C ASP A 276 1.71 8.25 13.46
N GLY A 277 2.22 8.24 12.23
CA GLY A 277 2.44 7.01 11.47
C GLY A 277 3.61 7.05 10.50
N VAL A 278 3.95 5.89 9.96
CA VAL A 278 5.00 5.72 8.96
C VAL A 278 4.63 4.60 8.00
N PHE A 279 4.77 4.84 6.70
CA PHE A 279 4.53 3.83 5.69
C PHE A 279 5.65 2.78 5.73
N VAL A 280 5.25 1.52 5.89
CA VAL A 280 6.14 0.35 5.78
C VAL A 280 6.02 -0.32 4.41
N LEU A 281 4.87 -0.14 3.74
CA LEU A 281 4.62 -0.55 2.36
C LEU A 281 4.02 0.63 1.58
N GLY A 282 4.80 1.27 0.72
CA GLY A 282 4.37 2.42 -0.09
C GLY A 282 4.59 2.22 -1.60
N ASP A 283 4.59 3.33 -2.35
CA ASP A 283 4.71 3.35 -3.81
C ASP A 283 6.03 2.77 -4.37
N TRP A 284 7.05 2.60 -3.52
CA TRP A 284 8.29 1.89 -3.85
C TRP A 284 8.11 0.37 -3.97
N LEU A 285 6.93 -0.16 -3.66
CA LEU A 285 6.55 -1.57 -3.86
C LEU A 285 5.40 -1.64 -4.86
N GLN A 286 5.72 -1.96 -6.12
CA GLN A 286 4.74 -1.96 -7.21
C GLN A 286 4.52 -3.35 -7.78
N LEU A 287 3.28 -3.67 -8.15
CA LEU A 287 2.85 -5.02 -8.53
C LEU A 287 3.71 -5.64 -9.66
N ASN A 288 4.03 -4.87 -10.69
CA ASN A 288 4.72 -5.34 -11.90
C ASN A 288 5.98 -4.51 -12.23
N GLU A 289 6.48 -3.71 -11.29
CA GLU A 289 7.65 -2.85 -11.51
C GLU A 289 8.65 -2.98 -10.36
N SER A 290 9.90 -3.28 -10.69
CA SER A 290 11.01 -3.31 -9.72
C SER A 290 11.54 -1.90 -9.49
N VAL A 291 11.21 -1.32 -8.34
CA VAL A 291 11.81 -0.06 -7.89
C VAL A 291 13.03 -0.39 -7.03
N THR A 292 14.21 -0.01 -7.48
CA THR A 292 15.47 -0.29 -6.76
C THR A 292 16.08 0.94 -6.11
N ARG A 293 15.42 2.10 -6.23
CA ARG A 293 15.86 3.37 -5.66
C ARG A 293 14.68 4.33 -5.50
N VAL A 294 14.67 5.07 -4.40
CA VAL A 294 13.80 6.24 -4.23
C VAL A 294 14.54 7.51 -4.69
N PRO A 295 14.00 8.27 -5.66
CA PRO A 295 14.60 9.53 -6.09
C PRO A 295 14.81 10.47 -4.90
N GLU A 296 16.01 11.06 -4.82
CA GLU A 296 16.39 12.00 -3.75
C GLU A 296 16.30 11.47 -2.31
N GLY A 297 15.99 10.18 -2.09
CA GLY A 297 15.97 9.55 -0.77
C GLY A 297 17.36 9.24 -0.21
N ARG A 298 17.47 9.23 1.12
CA ARG A 298 18.60 8.73 1.91
C ARG A 298 18.48 7.22 2.04
N MET A 299 19.12 6.51 1.13
CA MET A 299 19.19 5.05 1.14
C MET A 299 20.03 4.55 2.34
N LEU A 300 19.61 3.46 3.01
CA LEU A 300 20.43 2.82 4.04
C LEU A 300 21.67 2.14 3.46
N GLN A 301 21.52 1.61 2.25
CA GLN A 301 22.54 0.88 1.52
C GLN A 301 22.56 1.34 0.06
N PRO A 302 23.70 1.23 -0.65
CA PRO A 302 23.73 1.56 -2.07
C PRO A 302 22.68 0.77 -2.85
N ALA A 303 22.00 1.44 -3.79
CA ALA A 303 20.97 0.82 -4.62
C ALA A 303 21.54 -0.36 -5.41
N ASN A 304 20.98 -1.54 -5.21
CA ASN A 304 21.34 -2.75 -5.93
C ASN A 304 20.28 -3.02 -7.01
N ARG A 305 20.66 -2.83 -8.28
CA ARG A 305 19.75 -3.07 -9.42
C ARG A 305 19.31 -4.53 -9.57
N ASN A 306 19.99 -5.46 -8.91
CA ASN A 306 19.68 -6.89 -8.96
C ASN A 306 18.91 -7.36 -7.71
N ASP A 307 18.59 -6.47 -6.77
CA ASP A 307 17.81 -6.80 -5.58
C ASP A 307 16.61 -5.86 -5.47
N ALA A 308 15.50 -6.27 -6.08
CA ALA A 308 14.25 -5.53 -6.02
C ALA A 308 13.56 -5.59 -4.64
N THR A 309 14.08 -6.39 -3.72
CA THR A 309 13.52 -6.52 -2.36
C THR A 309 14.15 -5.55 -1.36
N GLN A 310 15.26 -4.90 -1.74
CA GLN A 310 16.06 -4.04 -0.86
C GLN A 310 15.24 -2.92 -0.21
N LEU A 311 14.43 -2.19 -0.98
CA LEU A 311 13.68 -1.04 -0.45
C LEU A 311 12.65 -1.44 0.61
N GLY A 312 11.97 -2.58 0.44
CA GLY A 312 11.03 -3.07 1.44
C GLY A 312 11.73 -3.45 2.74
N ARG A 313 12.89 -4.12 2.65
CA ARG A 313 13.72 -4.46 3.83
C ARG A 313 14.26 -3.21 4.52
N ASP A 314 14.71 -2.23 3.75
CA ASP A 314 15.24 -0.97 4.28
C ASP A 314 14.13 -0.16 4.98
N ALA A 315 12.91 -0.09 4.41
CA ALA A 315 11.76 0.57 5.05
C ALA A 315 11.39 -0.08 6.39
N GLU A 316 11.33 -1.42 6.46
CA GLU A 316 11.13 -2.14 7.73
C GLU A 316 12.26 -1.88 8.72
N GLN A 317 13.51 -1.89 8.27
CA GLN A 317 14.65 -1.62 9.14
C GLN A 317 14.60 -0.20 9.70
N ILE A 318 14.17 0.79 8.91
CA ILE A 318 13.92 2.17 9.38
C ILE A 318 12.82 2.17 10.43
N HIS A 319 11.69 1.49 10.17
CA HIS A 319 10.61 1.34 11.15
C HIS A 319 11.10 0.75 12.48
N TRP A 320 11.95 -0.28 12.44
CA TRP A 320 12.53 -0.83 13.66
C TRP A 320 13.44 0.15 14.39
N GLN A 321 14.23 0.98 13.68
CA GLN A 321 15.01 2.03 14.32
C GLN A 321 14.11 3.08 14.99
N LEU A 322 12.96 3.40 14.41
CA LEU A 322 11.96 4.29 15.01
C LEU A 322 11.43 3.71 16.33
N LEU A 323 11.04 2.44 16.33
CA LEU A 323 10.56 1.74 17.52
C LEU A 323 11.65 1.66 18.61
N GLU A 324 12.89 1.31 18.23
CA GLU A 324 14.04 1.26 19.13
C GLU A 324 14.49 2.65 19.64
N ALA A 325 14.07 3.74 18.99
CA ALA A 325 14.26 5.11 19.44
C ALA A 325 13.07 5.64 20.28
N GLY A 326 12.11 4.77 20.62
CA GLY A 326 10.97 5.06 21.49
C GLY A 326 9.81 5.76 20.81
N PHE A 327 9.72 5.75 19.48
CA PHE A 327 8.52 6.22 18.80
C PHE A 327 7.46 5.12 18.73
N ARG A 328 6.19 5.50 18.87
CA ARG A 328 5.02 4.64 18.65
C ARG A 328 4.26 5.16 17.46
N LEU A 329 4.72 4.79 16.28
CA LEU A 329 4.10 5.21 15.03
C LEU A 329 3.29 4.04 14.49
N ALA A 330 2.07 4.32 14.03
CA ALA A 330 1.27 3.33 13.33
C ALA A 330 1.98 2.94 12.00
N PRO A 331 2.23 1.65 11.74
CA PRO A 331 2.73 1.23 10.44
C PRO A 331 1.59 1.31 9.41
N MET A 332 1.85 2.05 8.34
CA MET A 332 0.88 2.37 7.30
C MET A 332 1.21 1.63 6.01
N ALA A 333 0.20 1.45 5.15
CA ALA A 333 0.37 0.89 3.82
C ALA A 333 -0.61 1.50 2.82
N GLY A 334 -0.13 1.81 1.61
CA GLY A 334 -0.97 2.36 0.57
C GLY A 334 -0.29 2.47 -0.79
N SER A 335 -1.07 2.86 -1.79
CA SER A 335 -0.58 3.05 -3.16
C SER A 335 0.44 4.20 -3.27
N GLY A 336 0.44 5.14 -2.33
CA GLY A 336 1.35 6.28 -2.25
C GLY A 336 0.87 7.51 -3.02
N ASP A 337 1.76 8.48 -3.26
CA ASP A 337 1.43 9.72 -3.96
C ASP A 337 1.81 9.74 -5.45
N ASP A 338 2.62 8.78 -5.91
CA ASP A 338 2.87 8.52 -7.32
C ASP A 338 1.80 7.57 -7.91
N PRO A 339 1.08 7.95 -8.99
CA PRO A 339 0.11 7.08 -9.65
C PRO A 339 0.67 5.70 -10.04
N GLY A 340 1.96 5.60 -10.36
CA GLY A 340 2.64 4.36 -10.74
C GLY A 340 1.85 3.50 -11.74
N ASN A 341 2.16 2.20 -11.76
CA ASN A 341 1.37 1.20 -12.51
C ASN A 341 0.81 0.11 -11.59
N SER A 342 0.35 0.49 -10.40
CA SER A 342 -0.23 -0.43 -9.41
C SER A 342 -1.73 -0.24 -9.25
N PRO A 343 -2.50 -1.33 -9.01
CA PRO A 343 -3.91 -1.20 -8.67
C PRO A 343 -4.07 -0.59 -7.27
N VAL A 344 -5.21 0.06 -7.01
CA VAL A 344 -5.50 0.60 -5.67
C VAL A 344 -5.56 -0.53 -4.65
N GLY A 345 -5.07 -0.26 -3.44
CA GLY A 345 -4.92 -1.27 -2.40
C GLY A 345 -3.91 -2.34 -2.77
N TYR A 346 -2.98 -2.12 -3.70
CA TYR A 346 -1.91 -3.11 -3.89
C TYR A 346 -1.13 -3.31 -2.59
N ASN A 347 -0.58 -2.21 -2.06
CA ASN A 347 -0.23 -2.13 -0.65
C ASN A 347 -1.48 -1.65 0.11
N ARG A 348 -1.84 -2.36 1.18
CA ARG A 348 -3.04 -2.07 1.96
C ARG A 348 -2.85 -2.42 3.43
N LEU A 349 -3.69 -1.83 4.27
CA LEU A 349 -3.82 -2.14 5.68
C LEU A 349 -5.11 -2.92 5.91
N TYR A 350 -5.06 -3.96 6.74
CA TYR A 350 -6.27 -4.53 7.33
C TYR A 350 -6.35 -4.04 8.76
N VAL A 351 -7.53 -3.54 9.14
CA VAL A 351 -7.79 -2.94 10.44
C VAL A 351 -8.98 -3.62 11.10
N ALA A 352 -8.87 -3.88 12.40
CA ALA A 352 -9.96 -4.45 13.18
C ALA A 352 -10.29 -3.54 14.38
N GLY A 353 -11.57 -3.47 14.72
CA GLY A 353 -11.99 -3.07 16.06
C GLY A 353 -11.64 -4.17 17.06
N ARG A 354 -11.54 -3.80 18.34
CA ARG A 354 -11.25 -4.73 19.43
C ARG A 354 -12.50 -4.99 20.25
N LEU A 355 -12.83 -6.26 20.45
CA LEU A 355 -13.86 -6.67 21.41
C LEU A 355 -13.23 -7.60 22.44
N GLN A 356 -13.45 -7.32 23.73
CA GLN A 356 -13.01 -8.23 24.77
C GLN A 356 -13.93 -9.45 24.82
N ALA A 357 -13.36 -10.66 24.75
CA ALA A 357 -14.13 -11.90 24.65
C ALA A 357 -15.08 -12.12 25.85
N SER A 358 -14.66 -11.70 27.05
CA SER A 358 -15.54 -11.60 28.22
C SER A 358 -14.96 -10.66 29.27
N SER A 359 -15.76 -10.25 30.27
CA SER A 359 -15.27 -9.44 31.40
C SER A 359 -14.22 -10.14 32.26
N PHE A 360 -14.04 -11.46 32.11
CA PHE A 360 -13.10 -12.27 32.87
C PHE A 360 -11.94 -12.83 32.01
N ASP A 361 -11.97 -12.61 30.69
CA ASP A 361 -10.93 -13.06 29.77
C ASP A 361 -10.21 -11.84 29.19
N SER A 362 -8.88 -11.84 29.26
CA SER A 362 -8.06 -10.81 28.63
C SER A 362 -7.97 -10.96 27.11
N ARG A 363 -8.47 -12.06 26.54
CA ARG A 363 -8.46 -12.26 25.09
C ARG A 363 -9.30 -11.22 24.35
N GLU A 364 -8.76 -10.78 23.23
CA GLU A 364 -9.39 -9.85 22.30
C GLU A 364 -9.80 -10.60 21.03
N GLU A 365 -10.99 -10.28 20.54
CA GLU A 365 -11.50 -10.72 19.26
C GLU A 365 -11.51 -9.56 18.28
N ALA A 366 -11.13 -9.84 17.03
CA ALA A 366 -11.20 -8.87 15.95
C ALA A 366 -12.66 -8.69 15.52
N VAL A 367 -13.11 -7.45 15.41
CA VAL A 367 -14.47 -7.12 14.94
C VAL A 367 -14.39 -6.11 13.82
N ALA A 368 -15.19 -6.32 12.78
CA ALA A 368 -15.20 -5.43 11.63
C ALA A 368 -15.68 -4.05 12.07
N VAL A 369 -14.89 -3.04 11.77
CA VAL A 369 -15.26 -1.64 12.04
C VAL A 369 -16.50 -1.23 11.23
N SER A 370 -17.31 -0.35 11.81
CA SER A 370 -18.60 0.09 11.26
C SER A 370 -18.56 1.44 10.54
N THR A 371 -17.56 2.27 10.83
CA THR A 371 -17.41 3.60 10.23
C THR A 371 -15.97 3.86 9.79
N MET A 372 -15.81 4.86 8.92
CA MET A 372 -14.48 5.32 8.51
C MET A 372 -13.66 5.90 9.67
N GLY A 373 -14.33 6.53 10.64
CA GLY A 373 -13.69 7.03 11.86
C GLY A 373 -13.12 5.88 12.69
N ASP A 374 -13.95 4.87 12.97
CA ASP A 374 -13.51 3.66 13.69
C ASP A 374 -12.33 2.96 12.98
N TRP A 375 -12.34 2.95 11.64
CA TRP A 375 -11.24 2.39 10.85
C TRP A 375 -9.94 3.18 11.07
N TRP A 376 -10.00 4.51 11.05
CA TRP A 376 -8.82 5.35 11.27
C TRP A 376 -8.33 5.30 12.71
N ASP A 377 -9.23 5.38 13.69
CA ASP A 377 -8.88 5.28 15.12
C ASP A 377 -8.16 3.96 15.41
N ALA A 378 -8.71 2.83 14.97
CA ALA A 378 -8.09 1.53 15.14
C ALA A 378 -6.76 1.39 14.35
N ALA A 379 -6.62 2.04 13.19
CA ALA A 379 -5.37 2.08 12.45
C ALA A 379 -4.28 2.85 13.23
N TRP A 380 -4.61 4.03 13.77
CA TRP A 380 -3.70 4.85 14.57
C TRP A 380 -3.32 4.20 15.91
N GLU A 381 -4.22 3.40 16.49
CA GLU A 381 -3.95 2.55 17.66
C GLU A 381 -3.11 1.29 17.32
N GLY A 382 -2.84 1.04 16.05
CA GLY A 382 -2.07 -0.10 15.58
C GLY A 382 -2.83 -1.42 15.65
N CYS A 383 -4.16 -1.44 15.69
CA CYS A 383 -4.96 -2.67 15.57
C CYS A 383 -5.05 -3.12 14.10
N SER A 384 -3.88 -3.41 13.53
CA SER A 384 -3.73 -3.53 12.09
C SER A 384 -2.57 -4.43 11.66
N PHE A 385 -2.57 -4.80 10.38
CA PHE A 385 -1.39 -5.32 9.69
C PHE A 385 -1.32 -4.76 8.26
N ALA A 386 -0.10 -4.45 7.82
CA ALA A 386 0.22 -3.99 6.48
C ALA A 386 0.52 -5.17 5.56
N THR A 387 0.01 -5.16 4.33
CA THR A 387 0.27 -6.23 3.34
C THR A 387 0.24 -5.74 1.90
N ASN A 388 0.99 -6.43 1.04
CA ASN A 388 0.84 -6.35 -0.42
C ASN A 388 0.71 -7.73 -1.09
N GLY A 389 0.28 -8.74 -0.32
CA GLY A 389 0.00 -10.08 -0.84
C GLY A 389 -0.48 -11.06 0.24
N PRO A 390 0.42 -11.56 1.11
CA PRO A 390 0.05 -12.50 2.19
C PRO A 390 -1.00 -11.93 3.14
N LEU A 391 -1.90 -12.77 3.64
CA LEU A 391 -2.86 -12.40 4.67
C LEU A 391 -2.55 -13.14 5.96
N MET A 392 -2.62 -12.42 7.07
CA MET A 392 -2.27 -12.93 8.39
C MET A 392 -3.32 -12.53 9.41
N ARG A 393 -3.76 -13.48 10.24
CA ARG A 393 -4.39 -13.19 11.52
C ARG A 393 -3.41 -13.59 12.59
N THR A 394 -3.16 -12.70 13.53
CA THR A 394 -2.14 -12.92 14.56
C THR A 394 -2.54 -12.28 15.87
N ASN A 395 -2.16 -12.91 16.96
CA ASN A 395 -2.30 -12.39 18.31
C ASN A 395 -1.04 -12.74 19.12
N LEU A 396 -0.81 -11.99 20.20
CA LEU A 396 0.21 -12.30 21.19
C LEU A 396 -0.49 -12.56 22.53
N ASP A 397 -0.44 -13.79 23.00
CA ASP A 397 -1.14 -14.27 24.19
C ASP A 397 -2.63 -13.86 24.21
N GLY A 398 -3.28 -13.93 23.04
CA GLY A 398 -4.68 -13.56 22.86
C GLY A 398 -4.98 -12.07 22.70
N ARG A 399 -3.96 -11.20 22.67
CA ARG A 399 -4.12 -9.74 22.43
C ARG A 399 -3.83 -9.39 20.97
N LEU A 400 -4.62 -8.50 20.38
CA LEU A 400 -4.44 -8.06 19.00
C LEU A 400 -3.24 -7.10 18.86
N PRO A 401 -2.68 -6.93 17.64
CA PRO A 401 -1.62 -5.95 17.38
C PRO A 401 -1.95 -4.56 17.91
N GLY A 402 -0.93 -3.81 18.34
CA GLY A 402 -1.07 -2.49 18.96
C GLY A 402 -1.38 -2.52 20.46
N HIS A 403 -1.58 -3.70 21.06
CA HIS A 403 -1.75 -3.82 22.51
C HIS A 403 -0.45 -3.49 23.27
N VAL A 404 -0.59 -2.84 24.42
CA VAL A 404 0.50 -2.52 25.35
C VAL A 404 0.40 -3.42 26.57
N PHE A 405 1.37 -4.30 26.75
CA PHE A 405 1.50 -5.11 27.96
C PHE A 405 2.21 -4.29 29.04
N GLU A 406 1.47 -3.89 30.06
CA GLU A 406 2.04 -3.30 31.27
C GLU A 406 2.63 -4.41 32.16
N ILE A 407 3.95 -4.39 32.33
CA ILE A 407 4.69 -5.42 33.06
C ILE A 407 5.24 -4.81 34.35
N ASN A 408 4.86 -5.41 35.47
CA ASN A 408 5.42 -5.05 36.77
C ASN A 408 6.93 -5.35 36.77
N SER A 409 7.76 -4.38 37.15
CA SER A 409 9.21 -4.55 37.22
C SER A 409 9.65 -5.67 38.17
N ALA A 410 8.82 -6.02 39.17
CA ALA A 410 9.07 -7.15 40.06
C ALA A 410 8.82 -8.52 39.42
N ALA A 411 8.20 -8.58 38.23
CA ALA A 411 7.95 -9.81 37.48
C ALA A 411 9.08 -10.15 36.49
N VAL A 412 10.07 -9.28 36.35
CA VAL A 412 11.21 -9.44 35.44
C VAL A 412 12.51 -9.23 36.18
N GLY A 413 13.54 -9.96 35.79
CA GLY A 413 14.84 -9.91 36.45
C GLY A 413 15.87 -10.78 35.73
N GLU A 414 17.01 -11.02 36.37
CA GLU A 414 18.10 -11.82 35.78
C GLU A 414 17.59 -13.21 35.36
N ASP A 415 16.84 -13.88 36.24
CA ASP A 415 16.26 -15.22 36.03
C ASP A 415 14.74 -15.22 35.80
N GLN A 416 14.08 -14.05 35.77
CA GLN A 416 12.63 -13.93 35.61
C GLN A 416 12.28 -13.25 34.29
N ALA A 417 11.27 -13.78 33.59
CA ALA A 417 10.73 -13.22 32.36
C ALA A 417 9.24 -13.51 32.27
N VAL A 418 8.49 -12.60 31.67
CA VAL A 418 7.12 -12.88 31.24
C VAL A 418 7.19 -13.62 29.91
N GLU A 419 6.52 -14.76 29.81
CA GLU A 419 6.45 -15.56 28.58
C GLU A 419 5.17 -15.26 27.83
N LEU A 420 5.27 -14.80 26.58
CA LEU A 420 4.13 -14.49 25.72
C LEU A 420 4.23 -15.30 24.43
N THR A 421 3.12 -15.90 23.98
CA THR A 421 3.13 -16.78 22.81
C THR A 421 2.42 -16.11 21.63
N ALA A 422 3.09 -16.04 20.48
CA ALA A 422 2.48 -15.55 19.25
C ALA A 422 1.72 -16.69 18.55
N GLU A 423 0.51 -16.40 18.07
CA GLU A 423 -0.30 -17.31 17.27
C GLU A 423 -0.51 -16.69 15.88
N VAL A 424 -0.41 -17.51 14.82
CA VAL A 424 -0.45 -17.02 13.44
C VAL A 424 -1.28 -17.93 12.56
N ILE A 425 -2.26 -17.36 11.86
CA ILE A 425 -3.05 -18.01 10.80
C ILE A 425 -2.77 -17.31 9.47
N LEU A 426 -2.29 -18.06 8.48
CA LEU A 426 -1.86 -17.52 7.19
C LEU A 426 -2.74 -17.99 6.04
N ASN A 427 -3.05 -17.05 5.13
CA ASN A 427 -3.60 -17.33 3.81
C ASN A 427 -2.69 -16.65 2.78
N VAL A 428 -2.08 -17.44 1.90
CA VAL A 428 -1.08 -16.97 0.93
C VAL A 428 -1.35 -17.54 -0.45
N ARG A 429 -1.13 -16.71 -1.48
CA ARG A 429 -1.23 -17.12 -2.90
C ARG A 429 0.14 -17.37 -3.55
N ASP A 430 1.17 -16.72 -3.03
CA ASP A 430 2.55 -16.83 -3.49
C ASP A 430 3.35 -17.73 -2.54
N PRO A 431 4.40 -18.43 -3.02
CA PRO A 431 5.28 -19.20 -2.15
C PRO A 431 5.91 -18.32 -1.06
N VAL A 432 5.80 -18.75 0.19
CA VAL A 432 6.40 -18.08 1.35
C VAL A 432 7.88 -18.42 1.43
N GLU A 433 8.72 -17.40 1.62
CA GLU A 433 10.14 -17.57 1.89
C GLU A 433 10.37 -17.88 3.37
N TYR A 434 9.84 -17.04 4.26
CA TYR A 434 9.92 -17.22 5.71
C TYR A 434 8.78 -16.54 6.46
N LEU A 435 8.46 -17.08 7.64
CA LEU A 435 7.72 -16.44 8.72
C LEU A 435 8.74 -16.07 9.81
N GLU A 436 8.65 -14.86 10.34
CA GLU A 436 9.50 -14.40 11.43
C GLU A 436 8.72 -13.72 12.55
N VAL A 437 9.19 -13.91 13.78
CA VAL A 437 8.83 -13.12 14.95
C VAL A 437 10.05 -12.29 15.34
N ILE A 438 9.86 -10.97 15.37
CA ILE A 438 10.89 -10.00 15.71
C ILE A 438 10.61 -9.47 17.12
N HIS A 439 11.64 -9.41 17.96
CA HIS A 439 11.59 -8.83 19.31
C HIS A 439 12.75 -7.86 19.45
N ASN A 440 12.45 -6.58 19.72
CA ASN A 440 13.44 -5.50 19.88
C ASN A 440 14.47 -5.43 18.73
N GLY A 441 13.97 -5.47 17.48
CA GLY A 441 14.78 -5.41 16.26
C GLY A 441 15.67 -6.65 16.02
N ARG A 442 15.43 -7.76 16.73
CA ARG A 442 16.18 -9.02 16.60
C ARG A 442 15.24 -10.17 16.26
N LEU A 443 15.74 -11.12 15.47
CA LEU A 443 15.01 -12.34 15.15
C LEU A 443 14.88 -13.22 16.40
N HIS A 444 13.64 -13.43 16.86
CA HIS A 444 13.31 -14.36 17.96
C HIS A 444 13.03 -15.76 17.39
N TYR A 445 12.24 -15.82 16.32
CA TYR A 445 11.88 -17.06 15.64
C TYR A 445 11.83 -16.83 14.13
N GLY A 446 12.33 -17.78 13.35
CA GLY A 446 12.27 -17.76 11.89
C GLY A 446 12.12 -19.18 11.36
N ALA A 447 11.20 -19.39 10.41
CA ALA A 447 10.99 -20.69 9.78
C ALA A 447 10.42 -20.56 8.37
N LYS A 448 10.72 -21.54 7.51
CA LYS A 448 9.95 -21.74 6.27
C LYS A 448 8.54 -22.25 6.60
N LEU A 449 7.59 -22.07 5.69
CA LEU A 449 6.21 -22.46 5.95
C LEU A 449 6.03 -23.97 6.15
N ASP A 450 6.79 -24.81 5.44
CA ASP A 450 6.75 -26.26 5.61
C ASP A 450 7.37 -26.70 6.94
N GLU A 451 8.44 -26.04 7.40
CA GLU A 451 9.04 -26.24 8.72
C GLU A 451 8.08 -25.83 9.84
N PHE A 452 7.42 -24.68 9.69
CA PHE A 452 6.39 -24.21 10.62
C PHE A 452 5.22 -25.19 10.73
N ALA A 453 4.72 -25.71 9.60
CA ALA A 453 3.67 -26.72 9.58
C ALA A 453 4.13 -28.04 10.22
N LYS A 454 5.35 -28.50 9.93
CA LYS A 454 5.94 -29.72 10.55
C LYS A 454 6.13 -29.58 12.06
N ALA A 455 6.40 -28.38 12.55
CA ALA A 455 6.45 -28.06 13.99
C ALA A 455 5.06 -27.95 14.64
N GLY A 456 3.99 -28.26 13.92
CA GLY A 456 2.61 -28.18 14.42
C GLY A 456 2.10 -26.75 14.58
N GLY A 457 2.67 -25.79 13.85
CA GLY A 457 2.28 -24.38 13.90
C GLY A 457 2.66 -23.68 15.22
N ARG A 458 3.64 -24.20 15.96
CA ARG A 458 4.04 -23.66 17.27
C ARG A 458 5.19 -22.68 17.14
N ILE A 459 5.02 -21.50 17.72
CA ILE A 459 6.07 -20.49 17.88
C ILE A 459 6.57 -20.55 19.34
N PRO A 460 7.89 -20.63 19.59
CA PRO A 460 8.42 -20.57 20.96
C PRO A 460 8.03 -19.25 21.65
N PRO A 461 7.72 -19.26 22.96
CA PRO A 461 7.31 -18.06 23.67
C PRO A 461 8.42 -17.00 23.67
N LEU A 462 8.03 -15.73 23.52
CA LEU A 462 8.89 -14.58 23.73
C LEU A 462 9.14 -14.42 25.22
N LYS A 463 10.41 -14.25 25.61
CA LYS A 463 10.81 -13.98 26.99
C LYS A 463 11.02 -12.48 27.18
N ILE A 464 10.05 -11.82 27.79
CA ILE A 464 10.08 -10.39 28.02
C ILE A 464 10.78 -10.11 29.36
N LYS A 465 11.93 -9.43 29.29
CA LYS A 465 12.75 -9.03 30.45
C LYS A 465 12.90 -7.52 30.59
N GLU A 466 12.60 -6.79 29.52
CA GLU A 466 12.79 -5.35 29.41
C GLU A 466 11.69 -4.76 28.54
N SER A 467 11.49 -3.44 28.63
CA SER A 467 10.58 -2.74 27.74
C SER A 467 10.99 -2.91 26.28
N GLY A 468 10.00 -2.91 25.40
CA GLY A 468 10.25 -3.25 24.02
C GLY A 468 9.01 -3.38 23.17
N TRP A 469 9.18 -4.09 22.07
CA TRP A 469 8.14 -4.39 21.11
C TRP A 469 8.40 -5.72 20.42
N ALA A 470 7.32 -6.34 19.95
CA ALA A 470 7.39 -7.49 19.07
C ALA A 470 6.50 -7.29 17.85
N ALA A 471 6.87 -7.90 16.72
CA ALA A 471 6.04 -7.95 15.52
C ALA A 471 6.19 -9.30 14.84
N VAL A 472 5.16 -9.70 14.09
CA VAL A 472 5.19 -10.87 13.23
C VAL A 472 5.23 -10.40 11.78
N ARG A 473 6.09 -11.01 10.97
CA ARG A 473 6.10 -10.78 9.52
C ARG A 473 6.18 -12.08 8.74
N VAL A 474 5.66 -12.06 7.52
CA VAL A 474 5.80 -13.15 6.55
C VAL A 474 6.18 -12.56 5.22
N VAL A 475 7.23 -13.11 4.60
CA VAL A 475 7.79 -12.63 3.33
C VAL A 475 7.68 -13.74 2.28
N THR A 476 7.39 -13.37 1.04
CA THR A 476 7.24 -14.30 -0.09
C THR A 476 8.46 -14.31 -1.00
N LEU A 477 8.61 -15.38 -1.78
CA LEU A 477 9.63 -15.54 -2.82
C LEU A 477 9.33 -14.72 -4.09
N HIS A 478 8.64 -13.59 -3.99
CA HIS A 478 8.30 -12.80 -5.16
C HIS A 478 9.53 -12.06 -5.69
N GLU A 479 9.93 -12.35 -6.92
CA GLU A 479 11.22 -11.92 -7.47
C GLU A 479 11.25 -10.43 -7.85
N ASP A 480 10.10 -9.86 -8.22
CA ASP A 480 10.04 -8.52 -8.79
C ASP A 480 10.11 -7.39 -7.75
N HIS A 481 9.78 -7.66 -6.48
CA HIS A 481 9.88 -6.71 -5.37
C HIS A 481 9.56 -7.38 -4.01
N TYR A 482 9.79 -6.65 -2.91
CA TYR A 482 9.45 -7.10 -1.56
C TYR A 482 7.93 -7.26 -1.38
N ARG A 483 7.47 -8.51 -1.22
CA ARG A 483 6.07 -8.82 -0.92
C ARG A 483 5.94 -9.51 0.43
N ALA A 484 5.22 -8.87 1.33
CA ALA A 484 5.15 -9.24 2.73
C ALA A 484 3.79 -8.90 3.38
N VAL A 485 3.57 -9.47 4.56
CA VAL A 485 2.62 -8.99 5.56
C VAL A 485 3.36 -8.73 6.87
N ILE A 486 3.04 -7.62 7.53
CA ILE A 486 3.72 -7.13 8.72
C ILE A 486 2.64 -6.71 9.72
N SER A 487 2.62 -7.32 10.91
CA SER A 487 1.74 -6.87 11.99
C SER A 487 2.18 -5.50 12.51
N SER A 488 1.22 -4.72 13.00
CA SER A 488 1.57 -3.66 13.94
C SER A 488 2.27 -4.23 15.18
N PRO A 489 3.15 -3.44 15.84
CA PRO A 489 3.87 -3.93 17.00
C PRO A 489 2.92 -4.16 18.19
N TRP A 490 3.19 -5.21 18.97
CA TRP A 490 2.83 -5.23 20.39
C TRP A 490 3.91 -4.53 21.17
N TYR A 491 3.55 -3.85 22.26
CA TYR A 491 4.48 -3.12 23.11
C TYR A 491 4.57 -3.75 24.49
N PHE A 492 5.75 -3.68 25.10
CA PHE A 492 6.00 -4.10 26.47
C PHE A 492 6.52 -2.92 27.26
N GLU A 493 5.83 -2.56 28.34
CA GLU A 493 6.25 -1.50 29.26
C GLU A 493 6.62 -2.10 30.60
N VAL A 494 7.92 -2.26 30.85
CA VAL A 494 8.43 -2.63 32.16
C VAL A 494 8.61 -1.35 32.98
N GLY A 495 7.84 -1.22 34.06
CA GLY A 495 7.92 -0.04 34.93
C GLY A 495 7.49 1.28 34.27
N GLY A 496 6.61 1.22 33.26
CA GLY A 496 6.03 2.39 32.59
C GLY A 496 7.02 3.19 31.72
N GLN A 497 8.14 2.60 31.32
CA GLN A 497 9.13 3.24 30.46
C GLN A 497 9.13 2.63 29.06
N PRO A 498 9.18 3.44 27.98
CA PRO A 498 9.39 2.92 26.64
C PRO A 498 10.84 2.46 26.45
N ARG A 499 11.06 1.67 25.40
CA ARG A 499 12.40 1.29 24.98
C ARG A 499 13.04 2.41 24.17
N ILE A 500 14.21 2.89 24.59
CA ILE A 500 15.03 3.83 23.82
C ILE A 500 16.48 3.33 23.88
N THR A 501 17.09 3.09 22.72
CA THR A 501 18.46 2.58 22.65
C THR A 501 19.45 3.62 22.12
N ALA A 502 20.65 3.63 22.71
CA ALA A 502 21.74 4.50 22.27
C ALA A 502 22.09 4.28 20.80
N ARG A 503 22.00 3.03 20.32
CA ARG A 503 22.27 2.64 18.92
C ARG A 503 21.31 3.34 17.95
N SER A 504 20.02 3.29 18.20
CA SER A 504 19.02 3.87 17.30
C SER A 504 18.98 5.39 17.36
N VAL A 505 19.23 5.97 18.54
CA VAL A 505 19.44 7.42 18.66
C VAL A 505 20.69 7.86 17.88
N ALA A 506 21.80 7.12 17.96
CA ALA A 506 23.00 7.40 17.19
C ALA A 506 22.74 7.32 15.67
N PHE A 507 21.97 6.31 15.23
CA PHE A 507 21.56 6.16 13.83
C PHE A 507 20.84 7.41 13.28
N PHE A 508 19.87 7.97 14.02
CA PHE A 508 19.18 9.19 13.56
C PHE A 508 20.01 10.47 13.71
N LYS A 509 20.94 10.52 14.67
CA LYS A 509 21.92 11.61 14.77
C LYS A 509 22.88 11.62 13.59
N GLU A 510 23.33 10.45 13.14
CA GLU A 510 24.15 10.31 11.94
C GLU A 510 23.37 10.77 10.70
N TRP A 511 22.13 10.29 10.53
CA TRP A 511 21.24 10.73 9.46
C TRP A 511 21.06 12.26 9.48
N LEU A 512 20.78 12.85 10.64
CA LEU A 512 20.66 14.30 10.78
C LEU A 512 21.95 15.03 10.36
N GLY A 513 23.12 14.51 10.76
CA GLY A 513 24.41 15.05 10.35
C GLY A 513 24.64 15.00 8.84
N GLU A 514 24.27 13.91 8.17
CA GLU A 514 24.32 13.79 6.71
C GLU A 514 23.35 14.79 6.04
N THR A 515 22.13 14.93 6.57
CA THR A 515 21.13 15.90 6.10
C THR A 515 21.67 17.33 6.18
N GLU A 516 22.35 17.69 7.27
CA GLU A 516 22.99 18.99 7.42
C GLU A 516 24.09 19.23 6.38
N GLN A 517 24.91 18.22 6.10
CA GLN A 517 25.94 18.32 5.06
C GLN A 517 25.34 18.50 3.66
N ARG A 518 24.18 17.87 3.39
CA ARG A 518 23.42 18.09 2.15
C ARG A 518 22.88 19.52 2.08
N LEU A 519 22.23 19.99 3.14
CA LEU A 519 21.65 21.34 3.19
C LEU A 519 22.71 22.44 3.14
N ALA A 520 23.91 22.22 3.69
CA ALA A 520 25.01 23.18 3.66
C ALA A 520 25.49 23.54 2.24
N LYS A 521 25.11 22.75 1.23
CA LYS A 521 25.41 23.02 -0.19
C LYS A 521 24.41 23.99 -0.85
N LEU A 522 23.32 24.32 -0.16
CA LEU A 522 22.31 25.27 -0.65
C LEU A 522 22.81 26.72 -0.57
N PRO A 523 22.27 27.64 -1.38
CA PRO A 523 22.50 29.07 -1.24
C PRO A 523 22.18 29.57 0.19
N PRO A 524 22.93 30.57 0.73
CA PRO A 524 22.78 31.02 2.12
C PRO A 524 21.36 31.47 2.51
N ASP A 525 20.63 32.09 1.58
CA ASP A 525 19.25 32.54 1.77
C ASP A 525 18.26 31.37 1.89
N GLN A 526 18.49 30.28 1.15
CA GLN A 526 17.70 29.05 1.26
C GLN A 526 18.06 28.27 2.52
N LEU A 527 19.36 28.08 2.80
CA LEU A 527 19.86 27.38 3.99
C LEU A 527 19.29 28.01 5.27
N LYS A 528 19.26 29.35 5.35
CA LYS A 528 18.75 30.09 6.53
C LYS A 528 17.32 29.67 6.91
N LYS A 529 16.49 29.25 5.94
CA LYS A 529 15.10 28.82 6.18
C LYS A 529 15.02 27.45 6.89
N PHE A 530 16.02 26.58 6.73
CA PHE A 530 16.09 25.27 7.40
C PHE A 530 16.69 25.32 8.81
N VAL A 531 17.53 26.33 9.09
CA VAL A 531 18.31 26.42 10.34
C VAL A 531 17.46 26.27 11.62
N PRO A 532 16.28 26.90 11.77
CA PRO A 532 15.47 26.75 12.99
C PRO A 532 15.07 25.29 13.26
N TYR A 533 14.62 24.59 12.23
CA TYR A 533 14.15 23.20 12.32
C TYR A 533 15.30 22.23 12.63
N VAL A 534 16.44 22.39 11.96
CA VAL A 534 17.65 21.58 12.21
C VAL A 534 18.16 21.79 13.64
N ARG A 535 18.15 23.02 14.15
CA ARG A 535 18.56 23.31 15.54
C ARG A 535 17.64 22.64 16.55
N ALA A 536 16.33 22.67 16.33
CA ALA A 536 15.36 21.97 17.17
C ALA A 536 15.60 20.46 17.15
N ALA A 537 15.83 19.88 15.96
CA ALA A 537 16.13 18.46 15.81
C ALA A 537 17.42 18.06 16.56
N ARG A 538 18.50 18.83 16.44
CA ARG A 538 19.74 18.56 17.19
C ARG A 538 19.52 18.52 18.70
N LYS A 539 18.71 19.46 19.23
CA LYS A 539 18.38 19.51 20.65
C LYS A 539 17.59 18.27 21.08
N PHE A 540 16.52 17.94 20.36
CA PHE A 540 15.69 16.76 20.61
C PHE A 540 16.52 15.47 20.65
N TRP A 541 17.37 15.24 19.64
CA TRP A 541 18.19 14.03 19.59
C TRP A 541 19.34 14.01 20.60
N ALA A 542 19.78 15.17 21.10
CA ALA A 542 20.72 15.23 22.22
C ALA A 542 20.04 14.81 23.53
N GLU A 543 18.87 15.37 23.84
CA GLU A 543 18.06 15.00 25.01
C GLU A 543 17.70 13.51 24.97
N ARG A 544 17.30 12.99 23.80
CA ARG A 544 16.97 11.56 23.65
C ARG A 544 18.18 10.64 23.84
N ALA A 545 19.39 11.11 23.51
CA ALA A 545 20.62 10.36 23.77
C ALA A 545 20.95 10.30 25.27
N GLU A 546 20.63 11.34 26.04
CA GLU A 546 20.79 11.33 27.50
C GLU A 546 19.83 10.31 28.14
N ILE A 547 18.59 10.23 27.66
CA ILE A 547 17.59 9.26 28.14
C ILE A 547 18.00 7.82 27.81
N ALA A 548 18.52 7.59 26.60
CA ALA A 548 18.93 6.26 26.14
C ALA A 548 20.07 5.65 26.99
N GLY A 549 20.85 6.50 27.67
CA GLY A 549 22.04 6.07 28.38
C GLY A 549 23.19 5.67 27.44
N PRO A 550 24.31 5.19 27.99
CA PRO A 550 25.50 4.78 27.24
C PRO A 550 25.29 3.50 26.40
#